data_AF-A0A3R7HZS3-F1
#
_entry.id   AF-A0A3R7HZS3-F1
#
_cell.length_a   1.000
_cell.length_b   1.000
_cell.length_c   1.000
_cell.angle_alpha   90.00
_cell.angle_beta   90.00
_cell.angle_gamma   90.00
#
_symmetry.space_group_name_H-M   'P 1'
#
loop_
_entity.id
_entity.type
_entity.pdbx_description
1 polymer ?
#
loop_
_entity_poly.entity_id
_entity_poly.type
_entity_poly.pdbx_seq_one_letter_code
_entity_poly.pdbx_strand_id
1 'polypeptide(L)'
;MDQIISLLVSNPLYLVAAVMVAVVILLVTLKKVIRLALLLASLFVLYIAYLYWTGADVTGSVQGVEDFVLDMWQKITLYLKSLGS
;
A
#
# COMPACT_ATOMS: atom_id res chain seq x y z
N MET A 1 21.09 -7.42 -28.39
CA MET A 1 19.76 -7.08 -27.82
C MET A 1 18.75 -8.20 -28.08
N ASP A 2 18.73 -8.79 -29.28
CA ASP A 2 17.75 -9.85 -29.65
C ASP A 2 18.01 -11.25 -29.06
N GLN A 3 19.26 -11.58 -28.70
CA GLN A 3 19.59 -12.93 -28.21
C GLN A 3 19.02 -13.23 -26.81
N ILE A 4 18.92 -12.24 -25.92
CA ILE A 4 18.36 -12.42 -24.57
C ILE A 4 16.86 -12.71 -24.66
N ILE A 5 16.15 -11.92 -25.48
CA ILE A 5 14.70 -12.10 -25.70
C ILE A 5 14.43 -13.39 -26.48
N SER A 6 15.26 -13.72 -27.48
CA SER A 6 15.15 -14.97 -28.23
C SER A 6 15.34 -16.19 -27.34
N LEU A 7 16.28 -16.18 -26.38
CA LEU A 7 16.45 -17.26 -25.40
C LEU A 7 15.26 -17.35 -24.42
N LEU A 8 14.74 -16.22 -23.93
CA LEU A 8 13.58 -16.20 -23.03
C LEU A 8 12.27 -16.65 -23.72
N VAL A 9 12.12 -16.37 -25.02
CA VAL A 9 10.93 -16.74 -25.81
C VAL A 9 11.08 -18.13 -26.45
N SER A 10 12.32 -18.60 -26.66
CA SER A 10 12.60 -19.93 -27.22
C SER A 10 12.09 -21.08 -26.36
N ASN A 11 11.94 -20.85 -25.05
CA ASN A 11 11.45 -21.86 -24.12
C ASN A 11 10.49 -21.24 -23.08
N PRO A 12 9.20 -21.59 -23.10
CA PRO A 12 8.17 -20.97 -22.26
C PRO A 12 8.44 -21.08 -20.75
N LEU A 13 9.28 -22.02 -20.32
CA LEU A 13 9.72 -22.17 -18.93
C LEU A 13 10.43 -20.92 -18.37
N TYR A 14 11.24 -20.23 -19.18
CA TYR A 14 11.95 -19.02 -18.73
C TYR A 14 11.00 -17.84 -18.55
N LEU A 15 9.96 -17.76 -19.38
CA LEU A 15 8.90 -16.77 -19.25
C LEU A 15 8.11 -16.97 -17.95
N VAL A 16 7.74 -18.21 -17.63
CA VAL A 16 7.05 -18.55 -16.38
C VAL A 16 7.91 -18.21 -15.16
N ALA A 17 9.21 -18.51 -15.19
CA ALA A 17 10.13 -18.14 -14.11
C ALA A 17 10.24 -16.61 -13.92
N ALA A 18 10.32 -15.85 -15.02
CA ALA A 18 10.35 -14.39 -14.97
C ALA A 18 9.05 -13.80 -14.37
N VAL A 19 7.89 -14.32 -14.78
CA VAL A 19 6.58 -13.91 -14.23
C VAL A 19 6.49 -14.25 -12.75
N MET A 20 6.94 -15.45 -12.34
CA MET A 20 6.93 -15.87 -10.94
C MET A 20 7.77 -14.93 -10.07
N VAL A 21 8.97 -14.56 -10.52
CA VAL A 21 9.82 -13.58 -9.83
C VAL A 21 9.16 -12.20 -9.77
N ALA A 22 8.54 -11.75 -10.86
CA ALA A 22 7.83 -10.46 -10.88
C ALA A 22 6.68 -10.41 -9.87
N VAL A 23 5.88 -11.48 -9.77
CA VAL A 23 4.79 -11.58 -8.79
C VAL A 23 5.34 -11.59 -7.36
N VAL A 24 6.42 -12.34 -7.10
CA VAL A 24 7.08 -12.34 -5.78
C VAL A 24 7.56 -10.94 -5.39
N ILE A 25 8.20 -10.22 -6.31
CA ILE A 25 8.66 -8.84 -6.07
C ILE A 25 7.49 -7.91 -5.77
N LEU A 26 6.38 -8.02 -6.51
CA LEU A 26 5.15 -7.28 -6.25
C LEU A 26 4.62 -7.53 -4.84
N LEU A 27 4.48 -8.79 -4.44
CA LEU A 27 3.97 -9.17 -3.12
C LEU A 27 4.91 -8.74 -1.98
N VAL A 28 6.22 -8.90 -2.16
CA VAL A 28 7.23 -8.49 -1.17
C VAL A 28 7.23 -6.97 -1.00
N THR A 29 7.13 -6.23 -2.10
CA THR A 29 7.06 -4.76 -2.07
C THR A 29 5.82 -4.30 -1.31
N LEU A 30 4.65 -4.89 -1.58
CA LEU A 30 3.42 -4.60 -0.87
C LEU A 30 3.56 -4.88 0.64
N LYS A 31 4.09 -6.06 1.02
CA LYS A 31 4.34 -6.42 2.42
C LYS A 31 5.30 -5.46 3.12
N LYS A 32 6.32 -4.98 2.40
CA LYS A 32 7.33 -4.04 2.92
C LYS A 32 6.72 -2.67 3.19
N VAL A 33 5.85 -2.18 2.30
CA VAL A 33 5.12 -0.92 2.49
C VAL A 33 4.17 -1.01 3.69
N ILE A 34 3.42 -2.09 3.83
CA ILE A 34 2.52 -2.29 4.99
C ILE A 34 3.30 -2.29 6.31
N ARG A 35 4.48 -2.94 6.35
CA ARG A 35 5.33 -2.96 7.54
C ARG A 35 5.86 -1.57 7.91
N LEU A 36 6.19 -0.75 6.92
CA LEU A 36 6.57 0.66 7.11
C LEU A 36 5.38 1.51 7.61
N ALA A 37 4.21 1.34 6.99
CA ALA A 37 3.00 2.03 7.38
C ALA A 37 2.60 1.71 8.83
N LEU A 38 2.75 0.46 9.28
CA LEU A 38 2.51 0.04 10.66
C LEU A 38 3.42 0.76 11.66
N LEU A 39 4.71 0.93 11.34
CA LEU A 39 5.65 1.67 12.19
C LEU A 39 5.23 3.14 12.33
N LEU A 40 4.89 3.78 11.20
CA LEU A 40 4.38 5.14 11.18
C LEU A 40 3.07 5.28 11.95
N ALA A 41 2.12 4.37 11.73
CA ALA A 41 0.84 4.34 12.43
C ALA A 41 1.02 4.19 13.94
N SER A 42 1.95 3.33 14.39
CA SER A 42 2.27 3.21 15.81
C SER A 42 2.76 4.54 16.38
N LEU A 43 3.70 5.22 15.72
CA LEU A 43 4.18 6.53 16.17
C LEU A 43 3.06 7.58 16.15
N PHE A 44 2.15 7.50 15.18
CA PHE A 44 1.00 8.39 15.03
C PHE A 44 0.01 8.23 16.18
N VAL A 45 -0.28 6.99 16.60
CA VAL A 45 -1.14 6.70 17.75
C VAL A 45 -0.53 7.26 19.04
N LEU A 46 0.78 7.09 19.25
CA LEU A 46 1.48 7.70 20.39
C LEU A 46 1.41 9.23 20.36
N TYR A 47 1.53 9.85 19.19
CA TYR A 47 1.42 11.29 19.03
C TYR A 47 0.02 11.81 19.39
N ILE A 48 -1.05 11.14 18.93
CA ILE A 48 -2.43 11.48 19.30
C ILE A 48 -2.64 11.34 20.82
N ALA A 49 -2.11 10.28 21.43
CA ALA A 49 -2.20 10.07 22.87
C ALA A 49 -1.47 11.16 23.67
N TYR A 50 -0.29 11.59 23.21
CA TYR A 50 0.43 12.72 23.81
C TYR A 50 -0.37 14.02 23.71
N LEU A 51 -0.91 14.32 22.52
CA LEU A 51 -1.74 15.50 22.29
C LEU A 51 -2.97 15.50 23.22
N TYR A 52 -3.65 14.36 23.36
CA TYR A 52 -4.77 14.20 24.28
C TYR A 52 -4.39 14.51 25.73
N TRP A 53 -3.23 14.03 26.18
CA TRP A 53 -2.75 14.30 27.54
C TRP A 53 -2.39 15.77 27.76
N THR A 54 -1.81 16.45 26.76
CA THR A 54 -1.44 17.87 26.88
C THR A 54 -2.62 18.84 26.88
N GLY A 55 -3.85 18.37 26.64
CA GLY A 55 -5.04 19.22 26.58
C GLY A 55 -5.03 20.23 25.43
N ALA A 56 -4.08 20.10 24.49
CA ALA A 56 -4.09 20.82 23.23
C ALA A 56 -5.33 20.42 22.43
N ASP A 57 -5.89 21.35 21.68
CA ASP A 57 -7.14 21.20 20.93
C ASP A 57 -7.03 20.07 19.89
N VAL A 58 -7.25 18.84 20.34
CA VAL A 58 -7.13 17.58 19.58
C VAL A 58 -8.20 17.49 18.51
N THR A 59 -9.28 18.25 18.67
CA THR A 59 -10.46 18.25 17.80
C THR A 59 -10.08 18.48 16.34
N GLY A 60 -9.18 19.44 16.06
CA GLY A 60 -8.74 19.72 14.68
C GLY A 60 -7.82 18.64 14.09
N SER A 61 -6.99 17.99 14.90
CA SER A 61 -6.08 16.94 14.44
C SER A 61 -6.82 15.62 14.21
N VAL A 62 -7.81 15.30 15.05
CA VAL A 62 -8.64 14.09 14.92
C VAL A 62 -9.60 14.23 13.73
N GLN A 63 -10.23 15.39 13.55
CA GLN A 63 -11.12 15.64 12.40
C GLN A 63 -10.39 15.51 11.06
N GLY A 64 -9.18 16.07 10.94
CA GLY A 64 -8.40 15.94 9.70
C GLY A 64 -8.01 14.49 9.38
N VAL A 65 -7.84 13.64 10.39
CA VAL A 65 -7.58 12.21 10.22
C VAL A 65 -8.86 11.47 9.81
N GLU A 66 -10.00 11.78 10.44
CA GLU A 66 -11.29 11.20 10.10
C GLU A 66 -11.70 11.54 8.67
N ASP A 67 -11.61 12.82 8.27
CA ASP A 67 -11.92 13.27 6.91
C ASP A 67 -11.06 12.56 5.86
N PHE A 68 -9.76 12.42 6.12
CA PHE A 68 -8.85 11.69 5.24
C PHE A 68 -9.19 10.20 5.14
N VAL A 69 -9.51 9.56 6.26
CA VAL A 69 -9.91 8.14 6.30
C VAL A 69 -11.23 7.94 5.54
N LEU A 70 -12.20 8.82 5.73
CA LEU A 70 -13.49 8.79 5.04
C LEU A 70 -13.33 9.02 3.52
N ASP A 71 -12.51 9.98 3.08
CA ASP A 71 -12.22 10.22 1.67
C ASP A 71 -11.56 9.00 1.00
N MET A 72 -10.60 8.36 1.70
CA MET A 72 -10.01 7.11 1.22
C MET A 72 -11.03 5.98 1.11
N TRP A 73 -11.93 5.81 2.09
CA TRP A 73 -12.98 4.81 2.05
C TRP A 73 -13.93 5.01 0.86
N GLN A 74 -14.32 6.25 0.58
CA GLN A 74 -15.15 6.55 -0.58
C GLN A 74 -14.43 6.24 -1.89
N LYS A 75 -13.18 6.66 -2.05
CA LYS A 75 -12.42 6.36 -3.26
C LYS A 75 -12.24 4.85 -3.46
N ILE A 76 -11.87 4.12 -2.40
CA ILE A 76 -11.68 2.66 -2.49
C ILE A 76 -12.99 1.96 -2.86
N THR A 77 -14.09 2.30 -2.19
CA THR A 77 -15.40 1.69 -2.49
C THR A 77 -15.87 2.03 -3.91
N LEU A 78 -15.58 3.23 -4.41
CA LEU A 78 -15.80 3.61 -5.81
C LEU A 78 -14.96 2.77 -6.77
N TYR A 79 -13.64 2.63 -6.53
CA TYR A 79 -12.76 1.83 -7.37
C TYR A 79 -13.16 0.35 -7.38
N LEU A 80 -13.54 -0.21 -6.23
CA LEU A 80 -14.01 -1.59 -6.14
C LEU A 80 -15.36 -1.77 -6.85
N LYS A 81 -16.29 -0.82 -6.70
CA LYS A 81 -17.60 -0.84 -7.38
C LYS A 81 -17.46 -0.72 -8.91
N SER A 82 -16.48 0.05 -9.40
CA SER A 82 -16.20 0.17 -10.83
C SER A 82 -15.46 -1.02 -11.44
N LEU A 83 -14.85 -1.88 -10.61
CA LEU A 83 -14.18 -3.11 -11.07
C LEU A 83 -15.14 -4.32 -11.16
N GLY A 84 -16.28 -4.27 -10.46
CA GLY A 84 -17.28 -5.34 -10.43
C GLY A 84 -18.47 -5.15 -11.38
N SER A 85 -18.49 -4.06 -12.17
CA SER A 85 -19.46 -3.78 -13.24
C SER A 85 -18.81 -3.95 -14.61
#